data_AF-A0A935K0X0-F1
#
_entry.id   AF-A0A935K0X0-F1
#
_cell.length_a   1.000
_cell.length_b   1.000
_cell.length_c   1.000
_cell.angle_alpha   90.00
_cell.angle_beta   90.00
_cell.angle_gamma   90.00
#
_symmetry.space_group_name_H-M   'P 1'
#
loop_
_entity.id
_entity.type
_entity.pdbx_description
1 polymer ?
#
loop_
_entity_poly.entity_id
_entity_poly.type
_entity_poly.pdbx_seq_one_letter_code
_entity_poly.pdbx_strand_id
1 'polypeptide(L)'
;METAELKLNKRIYSIDLLRGIIMVIMALDHTRDFIHYDAFLHDPLDIETTSLAFYMTRWVTHFCAPIFIFLSGVSIYLQSFRKSKIDLSKFLFKRGLWLIFVEFIIMGFLWSFNFQFPMFFLQVIWAIGISMVFMSLIIHLPYILILITGSLIVCLHNVLDGINSTQQGFFWDVLHNGHFAAHAINQDHTLVIVYPFLPWLGVMMLGYCLGKLYEQSTSADFRRKFLLIKGIGLILFFILLRWSNYYGDPIPWSAQNDFLHTLLSFFNVNKYPPSLLFLCITLGPALIVLSLTDSINAAIASSNKLVKIFNIYGSVPFFYYILHFYLIHLVAGVLYFTRGHAWSEPDIIPNGPPFAFMVSGEGYSLGIVYLVWILVVISLYPLCKWFSEYRKRNSYWWLGYV
;
A
#
# COMPACT_ATOMS: atom_id res chain seq x y z
N MET A 1 -13.24 -33.54 14.91
CA MET A 1 -12.55 -33.11 13.67
C MET A 1 -13.36 -32.03 12.96
N GLU A 2 -14.65 -32.27 12.69
CA GLU A 2 -15.57 -31.32 12.05
C GLU A 2 -15.72 -29.97 12.80
N THR A 3 -15.74 -29.98 14.15
CA THR A 3 -15.77 -28.77 14.99
C THR A 3 -14.44 -27.99 15.01
N ALA A 4 -13.32 -28.64 14.68
CA ALA A 4 -12.00 -27.99 14.56
C ALA A 4 -11.82 -27.38 13.17
N GLU A 5 -12.28 -28.07 12.12
CA GLU A 5 -12.36 -27.55 10.74
C GLU A 5 -13.32 -26.37 10.61
N LEU A 6 -14.48 -26.41 11.29
CA LEU A 6 -15.42 -25.28 11.33
C LEU A 6 -14.81 -24.02 11.97
N LYS A 7 -13.87 -24.15 12.91
CA LYS A 7 -13.16 -23.01 13.53
C LYS A 7 -12.03 -22.44 12.65
N LEU A 8 -11.42 -23.22 11.76
CA LEU A 8 -10.40 -22.77 10.79
C LEU A 8 -10.98 -21.88 9.66
N ASN A 9 -12.30 -21.90 9.50
CA ASN A 9 -13.01 -21.13 8.47
C ASN A 9 -13.52 -19.75 8.93
N LYS A 10 -13.22 -19.33 10.17
CA LYS A 10 -13.72 -18.05 10.67
C LYS A 10 -12.93 -16.88 10.10
N ARG A 11 -13.62 -16.03 9.34
CA ARG A 11 -13.09 -14.77 8.81
C ARG A 11 -12.63 -13.86 9.96
N ILE A 12 -11.45 -13.24 9.80
CA ILE A 12 -10.86 -12.36 10.81
C ILE A 12 -11.24 -10.92 10.48
N TYR A 13 -12.27 -10.42 11.16
CA TYR A 13 -12.87 -9.11 10.87
C TYR A 13 -11.96 -7.93 11.19
N SER A 14 -11.03 -8.03 12.13
CA SER A 14 -10.06 -6.96 12.43
C SER A 14 -9.13 -6.68 11.26
N ILE A 15 -8.66 -7.73 10.58
CA ILE A 15 -7.80 -7.62 9.39
C ILE A 15 -8.56 -6.93 8.24
N ASP A 16 -9.79 -7.36 7.98
CA ASP A 16 -10.59 -6.79 6.90
C ASP A 16 -11.05 -5.37 7.22
N LEU A 17 -11.39 -5.07 8.48
CA LEU A 17 -11.66 -3.70 8.92
C LEU A 17 -10.47 -2.78 8.63
N LEU A 18 -9.27 -3.17 9.05
CA LEU A 18 -8.07 -2.38 8.82
C LEU A 18 -7.81 -2.20 7.31
N ARG A 19 -7.85 -3.28 6.52
CA ARG A 19 -7.73 -3.18 5.04
C ARG A 19 -8.75 -2.25 4.43
N GLY A 20 -9.99 -2.30 4.92
CA GLY A 20 -11.09 -1.46 4.42
C GLY A 20 -10.88 0.01 4.71
N ILE A 21 -10.47 0.36 5.93
CA ILE A 21 -10.11 1.74 6.31
C ILE A 21 -9.01 2.25 5.38
N ILE A 22 -7.96 1.44 5.20
CA ILE A 22 -6.83 1.82 4.36
C ILE A 22 -7.20 1.90 2.88
N MET A 23 -8.11 1.06 2.36
CA MET A 23 -8.62 1.19 0.98
C MET A 23 -9.31 2.55 0.75
N VAL A 24 -10.13 2.99 1.73
CA VAL A 24 -10.79 4.29 1.66
C VAL A 24 -9.77 5.43 1.70
N ILE A 25 -8.76 5.35 2.58
CA ILE A 25 -7.69 6.35 2.68
C ILE A 25 -6.82 6.38 1.41
N MET A 26 -6.48 5.23 0.82
CA MET A 26 -5.66 5.16 -0.39
C MET A 26 -6.26 5.94 -1.56
N ALA A 27 -7.58 5.80 -1.76
CA ALA A 27 -8.27 6.49 -2.85
C ALA A 27 -8.17 8.03 -2.76
N LEU A 28 -7.87 8.58 -1.58
CA LEU A 28 -7.64 10.02 -1.40
C LEU A 28 -6.39 10.49 -2.15
N ASP A 29 -5.28 9.75 -2.03
CA ASP A 29 -4.01 10.10 -2.69
C ASP A 29 -4.19 10.08 -4.21
N HIS A 30 -4.82 9.03 -4.72
CA HIS A 30 -5.07 8.88 -6.15
C HIS A 30 -6.07 9.91 -6.67
N THR A 31 -7.09 10.28 -5.88
CA THR A 31 -7.99 11.39 -6.27
C THR A 31 -7.22 12.70 -6.33
N ARG A 32 -6.33 12.98 -5.36
CA ARG A 32 -5.48 14.19 -5.40
C ARG A 32 -4.60 14.19 -6.64
N ASP A 33 -3.93 13.08 -6.94
CA ASP A 33 -3.00 12.96 -8.07
C ASP A 33 -3.66 13.29 -9.42
N PHE A 34 -4.95 13.01 -9.61
CA PHE A 34 -5.64 13.30 -10.88
C PHE A 34 -6.44 14.61 -10.91
N ILE A 35 -6.79 15.17 -9.75
CA ILE A 35 -7.79 16.25 -9.65
C ILE A 35 -7.20 17.56 -9.12
N HIS A 36 -6.14 17.51 -8.31
CA HIS A 36 -5.58 18.71 -7.67
C HIS A 36 -4.77 19.55 -8.67
N TYR A 37 -4.86 20.88 -8.60
CA TYR A 37 -4.17 21.77 -9.54
C TYR A 37 -2.63 21.73 -9.42
N ASP A 38 -2.10 21.44 -8.22
CA ASP A 38 -0.65 21.26 -7.99
C ASP A 38 -0.17 19.81 -8.20
N ALA A 39 -1.01 18.91 -8.74
CA ALA A 39 -0.62 17.52 -8.91
C ALA A 39 0.65 17.40 -9.77
N PHE A 40 1.64 16.67 -9.24
CA PHE A 40 2.95 16.44 -9.87
C PHE A 40 3.80 17.70 -10.15
N LEU A 41 3.44 18.88 -9.63
CA LEU A 41 4.25 20.10 -9.75
C LEU A 41 5.20 20.29 -8.57
N HIS A 42 4.73 19.98 -7.37
CA HIS A 42 5.46 20.15 -6.12
C HIS A 42 5.30 18.89 -5.27
N ASP A 43 6.31 18.59 -4.44
CA ASP A 43 6.17 17.54 -3.43
C ASP A 43 5.19 18.02 -2.34
N PRO A 44 4.05 17.33 -2.09
CA PRO A 44 3.13 17.71 -1.03
C PRO A 44 3.72 17.70 0.38
N LEU A 45 4.89 17.09 0.57
CA LEU A 45 5.60 17.04 1.85
C LEU A 45 6.74 18.05 1.96
N ASP A 46 6.99 18.84 0.91
CA ASP A 46 7.99 19.90 0.95
C ASP A 46 7.56 20.97 1.97
N ILE A 47 8.36 21.11 3.02
CA ILE A 47 8.06 21.95 4.18
C ILE A 47 8.07 23.44 3.79
N GLU A 48 8.81 23.82 2.75
CA GLU A 48 8.92 25.21 2.30
C GLU A 48 7.67 25.67 1.55
N THR A 49 6.94 24.75 0.92
CA THR A 49 5.84 25.08 0.00
C THR A 49 4.48 24.49 0.41
N THR A 50 4.46 23.50 1.31
CA THR A 50 3.23 22.80 1.71
C THR A 50 2.36 23.60 2.66
N SER A 51 1.07 23.25 2.71
CA SER A 51 0.15 23.64 3.78
C SER A 51 -0.14 22.45 4.69
N LEU A 52 -0.57 22.69 5.93
CA LEU A 52 -0.93 21.61 6.86
C LEU A 52 -1.94 20.62 6.25
N ALA A 53 -2.96 21.12 5.55
CA ALA A 53 -3.98 20.28 4.95
C ALA A 53 -3.41 19.42 3.81
N PHE A 54 -2.53 19.99 2.98
CA PHE A 54 -1.90 19.29 1.87
C PHE A 54 -0.90 18.23 2.35
N TYR A 55 -0.03 18.62 3.30
CA TYR A 55 0.87 17.70 3.99
C TYR A 55 0.10 16.54 4.61
N MET A 56 -0.96 16.80 5.40
CA MET A 56 -1.70 15.74 6.07
C MET A 56 -2.44 14.82 5.10
N THR A 57 -2.93 15.36 3.98
CA THR A 57 -3.54 14.56 2.90
C THR A 57 -2.54 13.55 2.36
N ARG A 58 -1.30 13.99 2.08
CA ARG A 58 -0.25 13.09 1.61
C ARG A 58 0.24 12.17 2.72
N TRP A 59 0.34 12.68 3.94
CA TRP A 59 0.95 11.96 5.04
C TRP A 59 0.09 10.80 5.52
N VAL A 60 -1.23 10.97 5.62
CA VAL A 60 -2.14 9.89 6.06
C VAL A 60 -2.18 8.72 5.08
N THR A 61 -1.87 8.94 3.80
CA THR A 61 -1.85 7.87 2.80
C THR A 61 -0.56 7.04 2.83
N HIS A 62 0.46 7.46 3.59
CA HIS A 62 1.67 6.66 3.86
C HIS A 62 1.38 5.31 4.50
N PHE A 63 0.32 5.23 5.29
CA PHE A 63 -0.12 3.99 5.93
C PHE A 63 -0.49 2.89 4.91
N CYS A 64 -0.80 3.25 3.66
CA CYS A 64 -1.41 2.32 2.72
C CYS A 64 -0.49 1.17 2.32
N ALA A 65 0.67 1.48 1.73
CA ALA A 65 1.56 0.44 1.21
C ALA A 65 2.12 -0.51 2.30
N PRO A 66 2.67 -0.01 3.43
CA PRO A 66 3.16 -0.87 4.51
C PRO A 66 2.10 -1.81 5.03
N ILE A 67 0.89 -1.31 5.31
CA ILE A 67 -0.18 -2.12 5.87
C ILE A 67 -0.66 -3.17 4.86
N PHE A 68 -0.81 -2.85 3.56
CA PHE A 68 -1.22 -3.84 2.57
C PHE A 68 -0.19 -4.96 2.39
N ILE A 69 1.09 -4.62 2.31
CA ILE A 69 2.16 -5.60 2.12
C ILE A 69 2.31 -6.47 3.38
N PHE A 70 2.28 -5.85 4.56
CA PHE A 70 2.33 -6.56 5.84
C PHE A 70 1.13 -7.49 6.02
N LEU A 71 -0.10 -7.01 5.80
CA LEU A 71 -1.30 -7.84 5.89
C LEU A 71 -1.37 -8.89 4.78
N SER A 72 -0.73 -8.67 3.63
CA SER A 72 -0.58 -9.72 2.60
C SER A 72 0.24 -10.88 3.16
N GLY A 73 1.36 -10.61 3.84
CA GLY A 73 2.13 -11.60 4.59
C GLY A 73 1.28 -12.38 5.60
N VAL A 74 0.51 -11.67 6.43
CA VAL A 74 -0.44 -12.30 7.38
C VAL A 74 -1.41 -13.23 6.65
N SER A 75 -1.96 -12.80 5.50
CA SER A 75 -2.84 -13.62 4.69
C SER A 75 -2.16 -14.83 4.07
N ILE A 76 -0.88 -14.77 3.71
CA ILE A 76 -0.12 -15.94 3.24
C ILE A 76 -0.08 -16.99 4.35
N TYR A 77 0.24 -16.58 5.57
CA TYR A 77 0.29 -17.48 6.72
C TYR A 77 -1.08 -18.11 7.01
N LEU A 78 -2.15 -17.31 7.04
CA LEU A 78 -3.51 -17.82 7.27
C LEU A 78 -3.98 -18.80 6.17
N GLN A 79 -3.48 -18.67 4.94
CA GLN A 79 -3.79 -19.62 3.87
C GLN A 79 -3.10 -20.97 4.07
N SER A 80 -1.99 -21.04 4.82
CA SER A 80 -1.31 -22.30 5.15
C SER A 80 -2.18 -23.25 5.99
N PHE A 81 -3.20 -22.70 6.67
CA PHE A 81 -4.19 -23.49 7.39
C PHE A 81 -5.14 -24.29 6.48
N ARG A 82 -5.21 -23.94 5.18
CA ARG A 82 -6.17 -24.54 4.22
C ARG A 82 -5.49 -25.14 3.00
N LYS A 83 -4.17 -24.98 2.87
CA LYS A 83 -3.39 -25.42 1.72
C LYS A 83 -2.15 -26.13 2.20
N SER A 84 -1.77 -27.21 1.53
CA SER A 84 -0.43 -27.79 1.71
C SER A 84 0.62 -26.73 1.38
N LYS A 85 1.84 -26.86 1.93
CA LYS A 85 2.93 -25.92 1.62
C LYS A 85 3.22 -25.84 0.12
N ILE A 86 3.14 -26.98 -0.60
CA ILE A 86 3.37 -27.04 -2.04
C ILE A 86 2.27 -26.31 -2.81
N ASP A 87 1.00 -26.51 -2.44
CA ASP A 87 -0.12 -25.83 -3.09
C ASP A 87 -0.12 -24.33 -2.82
N LEU A 88 0.25 -23.94 -1.58
CA LEU A 88 0.44 -22.54 -1.23
C LEU A 88 1.58 -21.93 -2.05
N SER A 89 2.73 -22.60 -2.16
CA SER A 89 3.87 -22.16 -2.99
C SER A 89 3.45 -21.92 -4.45
N LYS A 90 2.82 -22.91 -5.09
CA LYS A 90 2.30 -22.79 -6.46
C LYS A 90 1.30 -21.64 -6.60
N PHE A 91 0.42 -21.46 -5.62
CA PHE A 91 -0.55 -20.38 -5.61
C PHE A 91 0.13 -19.01 -5.52
N LEU A 92 1.11 -18.83 -4.62
CA LEU A 92 1.85 -17.58 -4.48
C LEU A 92 2.65 -17.23 -5.73
N PHE A 93 3.30 -18.23 -6.34
CA PHE A 93 4.03 -18.03 -7.59
C PHE A 93 3.11 -17.54 -8.71
N LYS A 94 2.00 -18.25 -8.96
CA LYS A 94 1.03 -17.87 -10.00
C LYS A 94 0.36 -16.52 -9.72
N ARG A 95 -0.03 -16.28 -8.46
CA ARG A 95 -0.65 -15.03 -8.05
C ARG A 95 0.32 -13.85 -8.13
N GLY A 96 1.58 -14.06 -7.76
CA GLY A 96 2.63 -13.06 -7.87
C GLY A 96 2.86 -12.64 -9.31
N LEU A 97 3.00 -13.60 -10.23
CA LEU A 97 3.09 -13.32 -11.68
C LEU A 97 1.84 -12.63 -12.23
N TRP A 98 0.66 -13.02 -11.77
CA TRP A 98 -0.59 -12.35 -12.14
C TRP A 98 -0.60 -10.89 -11.70
N LEU A 99 -0.17 -10.57 -10.48
CA LEU A 99 -0.09 -9.19 -10.00
C LEU A 99 0.93 -8.37 -10.79
N ILE A 100 2.08 -8.96 -11.15
CA ILE A 100 3.06 -8.29 -12.02
C ILE A 100 2.43 -7.99 -13.38
N PHE A 101 1.72 -8.95 -13.99
CA PHE A 101 1.00 -8.73 -15.24
C PHE A 101 -0.06 -7.62 -15.12
N VAL A 102 -0.84 -7.61 -14.03
CA VAL A 102 -1.83 -6.57 -13.75
C VAL A 102 -1.18 -5.19 -13.66
N GLU A 103 -0.03 -5.07 -13.00
CA GLU A 103 0.71 -3.80 -12.93
C GLU A 103 1.06 -3.29 -14.34
N PHE A 104 1.74 -4.12 -15.13
CA PHE A 104 2.22 -3.70 -16.44
C PHE A 104 1.07 -3.36 -17.40
N ILE A 105 0.03 -4.18 -17.44
CA ILE A 105 -1.01 -4.09 -18.46
C ILE A 105 -2.20 -3.27 -17.98
N ILE A 106 -2.80 -3.66 -16.85
CA ILE A 106 -4.02 -3.00 -16.36
C ILE A 106 -3.68 -1.66 -15.73
N MET A 107 -2.70 -1.62 -14.82
CA MET A 107 -2.34 -0.38 -14.15
C MET A 107 -1.57 0.58 -15.06
N GLY A 108 -0.67 0.06 -15.91
CA GLY A 108 -0.01 0.87 -16.94
C GLY A 108 -1.01 1.62 -17.83
N PHE A 109 -2.07 0.93 -18.25
CA PHE A 109 -3.16 1.56 -19.00
C PHE A 109 -3.96 2.53 -18.10
N LEU A 110 -4.31 2.16 -16.87
CA LEU A 110 -5.11 3.01 -15.99
C LEU A 110 -4.44 4.32 -15.57
N TRP A 111 -3.11 4.32 -15.47
CA TRP A 111 -2.35 5.52 -15.16
C TRP A 111 -2.24 6.46 -16.35
N SER A 112 -1.99 5.91 -17.54
CA SER A 112 -1.71 6.71 -18.75
C SER A 112 -2.92 6.94 -19.67
N PHE A 113 -3.94 6.08 -19.56
CA PHE A 113 -5.02 5.90 -20.54
C PHE A 113 -4.53 5.75 -21.99
N ASN A 114 -3.30 5.25 -22.15
CA ASN A 114 -2.62 5.15 -23.44
C ASN A 114 -2.20 3.70 -23.72
N PHE A 115 -2.70 3.13 -24.81
CA PHE A 115 -2.37 1.78 -25.27
C PHE A 115 -0.95 1.63 -25.84
N GLN A 116 -0.20 2.71 -26.00
CA GLN A 116 1.20 2.71 -26.42
C GLN A 116 2.14 2.44 -25.25
N PHE A 117 1.69 2.54 -24.00
CA PHE A 117 2.48 2.30 -22.79
C PHE A 117 3.87 2.99 -22.80
N PRO A 118 3.94 4.32 -23.00
CA PRO A 118 5.22 5.03 -23.07
C PRO A 118 6.04 4.91 -21.78
N MET A 119 5.37 4.67 -20.65
CA MET A 119 6.00 4.48 -19.35
C MET A 119 5.38 3.31 -18.60
N PHE A 120 6.24 2.42 -18.10
CA PHE A 120 5.85 1.33 -17.22
C PHE A 120 6.30 1.64 -15.79
N PHE A 121 5.35 1.70 -14.86
CA PHE A 121 5.65 1.97 -13.45
C PHE A 121 5.67 0.68 -12.65
N LEU A 122 6.76 0.43 -11.92
CA LEU A 122 6.83 -0.62 -10.91
C LEU A 122 6.45 -0.04 -9.55
N GLN A 123 5.18 -0.15 -9.22
CA GLN A 123 4.58 0.41 -8.01
C GLN A 123 4.26 -0.69 -6.97
N VAL A 124 3.27 -0.41 -6.12
CA VAL A 124 2.92 -1.25 -4.97
C VAL A 124 2.39 -2.62 -5.39
N ILE A 125 1.66 -2.75 -6.51
CA ILE A 125 1.19 -4.07 -6.96
C ILE A 125 2.36 -4.91 -7.46
N TRP A 126 3.29 -4.31 -8.22
CA TRP A 126 4.51 -5.00 -8.58
C TRP A 126 5.28 -5.47 -7.34
N ALA A 127 5.43 -4.61 -6.33
CA ALA A 127 6.17 -4.95 -5.11
C ALA A 127 5.51 -6.11 -4.35
N ILE A 128 4.18 -6.13 -4.28
CA ILE A 128 3.42 -7.27 -3.73
C ILE A 128 3.62 -8.52 -4.59
N GLY A 129 3.52 -8.39 -5.92
CA GLY A 129 3.62 -9.48 -6.88
C GLY A 129 4.96 -10.19 -6.82
N ILE A 130 6.06 -9.44 -6.96
CA ILE A 130 7.41 -10.00 -6.87
C ILE A 130 7.69 -10.57 -5.47
N SER A 131 7.24 -9.91 -4.41
CA SER A 131 7.38 -10.44 -3.05
C SER A 131 6.63 -11.77 -2.87
N MET A 132 5.45 -11.94 -3.49
CA MET A 132 4.74 -13.23 -3.48
C MET A 132 5.50 -14.32 -4.25
N VAL A 133 6.16 -13.97 -5.37
CA VAL A 133 7.02 -14.90 -6.11
C VAL A 133 8.16 -15.39 -5.20
N PHE A 134 8.87 -14.50 -4.52
CA PHE A 134 9.93 -14.90 -3.57
C PHE A 134 9.36 -15.66 -2.36
N MET A 135 8.22 -15.24 -1.83
CA MET A 135 7.54 -15.94 -0.73
C MET A 135 7.15 -17.38 -1.11
N SER A 136 6.89 -17.68 -2.39
CA SER A 136 6.63 -19.06 -2.84
C SER A 136 7.76 -20.03 -2.48
N LEU A 137 9.00 -19.54 -2.39
CA LEU A 137 10.17 -20.30 -1.96
C LEU A 137 10.41 -20.16 -0.45
N ILE A 138 10.34 -18.93 0.07
CA ILE A 138 10.66 -18.61 1.46
C ILE A 138 9.75 -19.34 2.47
N ILE A 139 8.48 -19.60 2.15
CA ILE A 139 7.56 -20.33 3.05
C ILE A 139 8.02 -21.77 3.40
N HIS A 140 8.98 -22.31 2.64
CA HIS A 140 9.57 -23.61 2.92
C HIS A 140 10.65 -23.55 4.00
N LEU A 141 11.20 -22.37 4.29
CA LEU A 141 12.19 -22.17 5.33
C LEU A 141 11.56 -22.32 6.73
N PRO A 142 12.37 -22.68 7.75
CA PRO A 142 11.95 -22.60 9.15
C PRO A 142 11.47 -21.19 9.52
N TYR A 143 10.42 -21.12 10.32
CA TYR A 143 9.82 -19.86 10.79
C TYR A 143 10.86 -18.86 11.33
N ILE A 144 11.84 -19.36 12.10
CA ILE A 144 12.88 -18.52 12.71
C ILE A 144 13.76 -17.87 11.65
N LEU A 145 14.10 -18.57 10.56
CA LEU A 145 14.87 -17.97 9.47
C LEU A 145 14.08 -16.89 8.75
N ILE A 146 12.79 -17.11 8.50
CA ILE A 146 11.92 -16.08 7.90
C ILE A 146 11.85 -14.83 8.80
N LEU A 147 11.69 -15.03 10.11
CA LEU A 147 11.62 -13.92 11.07
C LEU A 147 12.93 -13.14 11.16
N ILE A 148 14.07 -13.85 11.23
CA ILE A 148 15.40 -13.22 11.30
C ILE A 148 15.70 -12.48 10.01
N THR A 149 15.56 -13.13 8.86
CA THR A 149 15.85 -12.51 7.56
C THR A 149 14.94 -11.33 7.28
N GLY A 150 13.62 -11.43 7.55
CA GLY A 150 12.69 -10.31 7.41
C GLY A 150 13.05 -9.14 8.32
N SER A 151 13.42 -9.42 9.58
CA SER A 151 13.89 -8.40 10.53
C SER A 151 15.19 -7.75 10.07
N LEU A 152 16.16 -8.52 9.59
CA LEU A 152 17.43 -7.99 9.10
C LEU A 152 17.23 -7.09 7.88
N ILE A 153 16.40 -7.50 6.92
CA ILE A 153 16.08 -6.67 5.76
C ILE A 153 15.50 -5.35 6.22
N VAL A 154 14.41 -5.37 7.01
CA VAL A 154 13.72 -4.15 7.46
C VAL A 154 14.60 -3.26 8.32
N CYS A 155 15.37 -3.84 9.25
CA CYS A 155 16.18 -3.06 10.18
C CYS A 155 17.49 -2.56 9.60
N LEU A 156 18.06 -3.22 8.58
CA LEU A 156 19.43 -2.94 8.10
C LEU A 156 19.50 -2.43 6.66
N HIS A 157 18.42 -2.45 5.88
CA HIS A 157 18.52 -1.99 4.49
C HIS A 157 18.93 -0.52 4.39
N ASN A 158 18.59 0.35 5.36
CA ASN A 158 18.99 1.76 5.35
C ASN A 158 20.52 1.96 5.47
N VAL A 159 21.29 0.94 5.89
CA VAL A 159 22.77 0.99 5.81
C VAL A 159 23.24 1.16 4.37
N LEU A 160 22.44 0.68 3.40
CA LEU A 160 22.73 0.77 1.98
C LEU A 160 22.39 2.15 1.38
N ASP A 161 21.68 3.02 2.10
CA ASP A 161 21.28 4.35 1.62
C ASP A 161 22.51 5.25 1.34
N GLY A 162 23.64 4.99 2.00
CA GLY A 162 24.90 5.72 1.81
C GLY A 162 25.61 5.42 0.48
N ILE A 163 25.11 4.47 -0.32
CA ILE A 163 25.69 4.11 -1.60
C ILE A 163 24.98 4.89 -2.71
N ASN A 164 25.65 5.90 -3.29
CA ASN A 164 25.09 6.78 -4.32
C ASN A 164 24.50 5.99 -5.50
N SER A 165 23.23 6.26 -5.82
CA SER A 165 22.47 5.46 -6.79
C SER A 165 22.81 5.73 -8.26
N THR A 166 23.40 6.89 -8.57
CA THR A 166 23.66 7.35 -9.94
C THR A 166 24.64 6.49 -10.74
N GLN A 167 25.21 5.42 -10.15
CA GLN A 167 26.17 4.51 -10.81
C GLN A 167 25.84 3.01 -10.67
N GLN A 168 24.76 2.61 -10.02
CA GLN A 168 24.59 1.21 -9.59
C GLN A 168 23.69 0.35 -10.49
N GLY A 169 23.01 0.98 -11.46
CA GLY A 169 22.27 0.29 -12.51
C GLY A 169 20.98 -0.38 -12.06
N PHE A 170 20.27 -0.94 -13.04
CA PHE A 170 18.92 -1.49 -12.92
C PHE A 170 18.68 -2.37 -11.68
N PHE A 171 19.59 -3.30 -11.37
CA PHE A 171 19.39 -4.25 -10.27
C PHE A 171 19.39 -3.56 -8.90
N TRP A 172 20.19 -2.53 -8.71
CA TRP A 172 20.23 -1.78 -7.46
C TRP A 172 18.94 -1.01 -7.23
N ASP A 173 18.38 -0.42 -8.29
CA ASP A 173 17.11 0.29 -8.23
C ASP A 173 15.94 -0.65 -7.93
N VAL A 174 15.94 -1.83 -8.55
CA VAL A 174 14.93 -2.87 -8.29
C VAL A 174 15.02 -3.37 -6.84
N LEU A 175 16.24 -3.58 -6.33
CA LEU A 175 16.43 -4.16 -5.01
C LEU A 175 16.22 -3.13 -3.89
N HIS A 176 16.81 -1.94 -4.00
CA HIS A 176 16.97 -1.04 -2.86
C HIS A 176 16.68 0.43 -3.17
N ASN A 177 17.27 1.03 -4.20
CA ASN A 177 17.22 2.49 -4.34
C ASN A 177 15.83 3.03 -4.73
N GLY A 178 15.06 2.31 -5.55
CA GLY A 178 13.74 2.70 -6.10
C GLY A 178 13.20 4.04 -5.61
N HIS A 179 13.41 5.08 -6.41
CA HIS A 179 13.05 6.48 -6.16
C HIS A 179 12.70 7.15 -7.49
N PHE A 180 11.65 6.66 -8.15
CA PHE A 180 11.31 7.02 -9.53
C PHE A 180 12.49 6.84 -10.50
N ALA A 181 13.31 5.80 -10.28
CA ALA A 181 14.47 5.52 -11.10
C ALA A 181 14.03 5.12 -12.52
N ALA A 182 14.38 5.93 -13.52
CA ALA A 182 13.98 5.75 -14.91
C ALA A 182 15.06 4.99 -15.71
N HIS A 183 14.64 3.93 -16.40
CA HIS A 183 15.48 3.11 -17.27
C HIS A 183 14.85 3.05 -18.65
N ALA A 184 15.51 3.62 -19.65
CA ALA A 184 15.04 3.54 -21.04
C ALA A 184 15.12 2.09 -21.53
N ILE A 185 14.00 1.56 -22.00
CA ILE A 185 13.94 0.24 -22.66
C ILE A 185 14.29 0.41 -24.14
N ASN A 186 13.72 1.44 -24.77
CA ASN A 186 14.00 1.88 -26.13
C ASN A 186 13.66 3.39 -26.24
N GLN A 187 13.57 3.92 -27.46
CA GLN A 187 13.31 5.35 -27.70
C GLN A 187 11.92 5.81 -27.23
N ASP A 188 10.94 4.91 -27.20
CA ASP A 188 9.53 5.24 -26.94
C ASP A 188 9.04 4.73 -25.58
N HIS A 189 9.80 3.85 -24.91
CA HIS A 189 9.37 3.15 -23.70
C HIS A 189 10.40 3.30 -22.58
N THR A 190 9.93 3.74 -21.42
CA THR A 190 10.73 3.88 -20.19
C THR A 190 10.14 3.05 -19.07
N LEU A 191 10.98 2.34 -18.31
CA LEU A 191 10.59 1.70 -17.06
C LEU A 191 10.94 2.61 -15.89
N VAL A 192 9.98 2.87 -15.00
CA VAL A 192 10.18 3.68 -13.79
C VAL A 192 9.96 2.83 -12.55
N ILE A 193 11.01 2.72 -11.74
CA ILE A 193 11.00 1.94 -10.50
C ILE A 193 10.65 2.87 -9.34
N VAL A 194 9.43 2.74 -8.83
CA VAL A 194 8.92 3.58 -7.73
C VAL A 194 9.05 2.84 -6.39
N TYR A 195 8.74 1.54 -6.37
CA TYR A 195 8.85 0.72 -5.19
C TYR A 195 10.04 -0.23 -5.39
N PRO A 196 11.11 -0.17 -4.59
CA PRO A 196 12.18 -1.19 -4.62
C PRO A 196 11.77 -2.39 -3.78
N PHE A 197 11.81 -3.62 -4.29
CA PHE A 197 11.07 -4.72 -3.65
C PHE A 197 11.69 -5.28 -2.38
N LEU A 198 13.01 -5.20 -2.17
CA LEU A 198 13.65 -5.94 -1.09
C LEU A 198 13.14 -5.52 0.29
N PRO A 199 13.08 -4.21 0.63
CA PRO A 199 12.48 -3.77 1.90
C PRO A 199 11.02 -4.25 2.07
N TRP A 200 10.23 -4.18 0.99
CA TRP A 200 8.83 -4.63 0.99
C TRP A 200 8.68 -6.14 1.18
N LEU A 201 9.58 -6.95 0.62
CA LEU A 201 9.65 -8.39 0.88
C LEU A 201 9.92 -8.64 2.37
N GLY A 202 10.84 -7.91 2.98
CA GLY A 202 11.08 -7.96 4.43
C GLY A 202 9.81 -7.69 5.24
N VAL A 203 9.05 -6.65 4.89
CA VAL A 203 7.75 -6.34 5.51
C VAL A 203 6.74 -7.49 5.33
N MET A 204 6.66 -8.10 4.14
CA MET A 204 5.78 -9.23 3.89
C MET A 204 6.19 -10.46 4.71
N MET A 205 7.48 -10.73 4.89
CA MET A 205 8.01 -11.80 5.73
C MET A 205 7.65 -11.60 7.20
N LEU A 206 7.81 -10.38 7.73
CA LEU A 206 7.39 -10.05 9.09
C LEU A 206 5.88 -10.19 9.28
N GLY A 207 5.09 -9.78 8.28
CA GLY A 207 3.64 -10.02 8.25
C GLY A 207 3.29 -11.51 8.29
N TYR A 208 3.99 -12.34 7.50
CA TYR A 208 3.83 -13.79 7.53
C TYR A 208 4.11 -14.36 8.92
N CYS A 209 5.19 -13.92 9.57
CA CYS A 209 5.51 -14.34 10.92
C CYS A 209 4.46 -13.89 11.95
N LEU A 210 3.95 -12.66 11.85
CA LEU A 210 2.87 -12.18 12.73
C LEU A 210 1.60 -13.02 12.58
N GLY A 211 1.34 -13.60 11.40
CA GLY A 211 0.23 -14.50 11.14
C GLY A 211 0.11 -15.64 12.17
N LYS A 212 1.22 -16.08 12.76
CA LYS A 212 1.26 -17.11 13.82
C LYS A 212 0.42 -16.76 15.04
N LEU A 213 0.25 -15.48 15.36
CA LEU A 213 -0.60 -15.04 16.49
C LEU A 213 -2.09 -15.38 16.31
N TYR A 214 -2.51 -15.69 15.08
CA TYR A 214 -3.87 -16.08 14.76
C TYR A 214 -4.07 -17.61 14.71
N GLU A 215 -3.06 -18.40 15.08
CA GLU A 215 -3.24 -19.82 15.36
C GLU A 215 -4.25 -20.03 16.51
N GLN A 216 -4.98 -21.15 16.47
CA GLN A 216 -5.96 -21.51 17.51
C GLN A 216 -5.34 -21.70 18.90
N SER A 217 -4.05 -22.06 18.94
CA SER A 217 -3.24 -22.21 20.15
C SER A 217 -2.98 -20.88 20.87
N THR A 218 -3.08 -19.75 20.15
CA THR A 218 -2.81 -18.42 20.69
C THR A 218 -4.07 -17.81 21.29
N SER A 219 -4.04 -17.52 22.60
CA SER A 219 -5.17 -16.86 23.26
C SER A 219 -5.38 -15.45 22.71
N ALA A 220 -6.64 -15.03 22.60
CA ALA A 220 -6.99 -13.70 22.11
C ALA A 220 -6.38 -12.59 22.99
N ASP A 221 -6.38 -12.79 24.32
CA ASP A 221 -5.78 -11.82 25.24
C ASP A 221 -4.27 -11.68 25.07
N PHE A 222 -3.56 -12.79 24.82
CA PHE A 222 -2.14 -12.73 24.52
C PHE A 222 -1.90 -11.98 23.21
N ARG A 223 -2.62 -12.33 22.14
CA ARG A 223 -2.51 -11.65 20.84
C ARG A 223 -2.76 -10.15 20.97
N ARG A 224 -3.82 -9.74 21.66
CA ARG A 224 -4.17 -8.33 21.89
C ARG A 224 -3.06 -7.59 22.62
N LYS A 225 -2.59 -8.13 23.75
CA LYS A 225 -1.49 -7.53 24.52
C LYS A 225 -0.21 -7.44 23.69
N PHE A 226 0.13 -8.51 22.96
CA PHE A 226 1.31 -8.53 22.10
C PHE A 226 1.25 -7.44 21.03
N LEU A 227 0.14 -7.35 20.29
CA LEU A 227 -0.06 -6.35 19.24
C LEU A 227 0.00 -4.91 19.80
N LEU A 228 -0.62 -4.67 20.96
CA LEU A 228 -0.60 -3.36 21.61
C LEU A 228 0.81 -2.96 22.03
N ILE A 229 1.52 -3.85 22.74
CA ILE A 229 2.88 -3.60 23.25
C ILE A 229 3.84 -3.38 22.08
N LYS A 230 3.76 -4.20 21.02
CA LYS A 230 4.61 -4.04 19.85
C LYS A 230 4.26 -2.79 19.04
N GLY A 231 2.99 -2.46 18.92
CA GLY A 231 2.55 -1.22 18.26
C GLY A 231 3.05 0.04 18.97
N ILE A 232 2.88 0.12 20.29
CA ILE A 232 3.43 1.21 21.11
C ILE A 232 4.96 1.22 21.05
N GLY A 233 5.58 0.04 21.14
CA GLY A 233 7.04 -0.11 21.06
C GLY A 233 7.62 0.42 19.75
N LEU A 234 6.96 0.18 18.60
CA LEU A 234 7.39 0.72 17.31
C LEU A 234 7.27 2.26 17.25
N ILE A 235 6.22 2.83 17.82
CA ILE A 235 6.05 4.29 17.88
C ILE A 235 7.11 4.92 18.79
N LEU A 236 7.37 4.33 19.96
CA LEU A 236 8.43 4.80 20.86
C LEU A 236 9.82 4.67 20.21
N PHE A 237 10.08 3.54 19.54
CA PHE A 237 11.31 3.34 18.80
C PHE A 237 11.48 4.37 17.68
N PHE A 238 10.41 4.67 16.93
CA PHE A 238 10.39 5.76 15.96
C PHE A 238 10.76 7.09 16.61
N ILE A 239 10.11 7.49 17.71
CA ILE A 239 10.38 8.79 18.35
C ILE A 239 11.83 8.89 18.80
N LEU A 240 12.34 7.86 19.49
CA LEU A 240 13.70 7.85 20.04
C LEU A 240 14.77 7.88 18.95
N LEU A 241 14.59 7.09 17.89
CA LEU A 241 15.56 7.00 16.80
C LEU A 241 15.45 8.19 15.84
N ARG A 242 14.23 8.67 15.54
CA ARG A 242 14.01 9.88 14.74
C ARG A 242 14.64 11.08 15.42
N TRP A 243 14.49 11.23 16.74
CA TRP A 243 15.09 12.33 17.50
C TRP A 243 16.62 12.43 17.33
N SER A 244 17.33 11.32 17.15
CA SER A 244 18.80 11.33 17.03
C SER A 244 19.33 11.69 15.65
N ASN A 245 18.51 11.63 14.59
CA ASN A 245 18.92 11.76 13.18
C ASN A 245 20.04 10.80 12.74
N TYR A 246 20.39 9.78 13.53
CA TYR A 246 21.57 8.96 13.27
C TYR A 246 21.31 7.81 12.29
N TYR A 247 20.13 7.20 12.33
CA TYR A 247 19.82 6.01 11.54
C TYR A 247 18.32 5.86 11.27
N GLY A 248 18.00 5.09 10.23
CA GLY A 248 16.64 4.61 9.96
C GLY A 248 15.81 5.52 9.06
N ASP A 249 16.35 6.64 8.62
CA ASP A 249 15.82 7.47 7.53
C ASP A 249 16.98 8.26 6.88
N PRO A 250 17.04 8.34 5.54
CA PRO A 250 18.12 9.06 4.85
C PRO A 250 17.97 10.59 4.93
N ILE A 251 16.78 11.09 5.27
CA ILE A 251 16.49 12.53 5.31
C ILE A 251 16.36 12.95 6.79
N PRO A 252 17.38 13.62 7.37
CA PRO A 252 17.30 14.07 8.75
C PRO A 252 16.19 15.13 8.91
N TRP A 253 15.47 15.10 10.04
CA TRP A 253 14.58 16.21 10.38
C TRP A 253 15.40 17.41 10.86
N SER A 254 14.86 18.61 10.71
CA SER A 254 15.50 19.85 11.16
C SER A 254 14.49 20.79 11.79
N ALA A 255 14.96 21.60 12.75
CA ALA A 255 14.15 22.67 13.32
C ALA A 255 13.79 23.70 12.24
N GLN A 256 12.53 24.08 12.22
CA GLN A 256 11.97 25.06 11.28
C GLN A 256 11.64 26.38 12.00
N ASN A 257 11.15 27.36 11.26
CA ASN A 257 10.83 28.69 11.78
C ASN A 257 9.76 28.68 12.89
N ASP A 258 8.92 27.65 12.94
CA ASP A 258 7.92 27.46 13.99
C ASP A 258 7.75 25.99 14.37
N PHE A 259 7.04 25.78 15.48
CA PHE A 259 6.79 24.46 16.05
C PHE A 259 6.02 23.54 15.10
N LEU A 260 5.05 24.06 14.35
CA LEU A 260 4.24 23.24 13.45
C LEU A 260 5.10 22.69 12.32
N HIS A 261 5.85 23.54 11.61
CA HIS A 261 6.73 23.08 10.53
C HIS A 261 7.85 22.17 11.06
N THR A 262 8.35 22.40 12.28
CA THR A 262 9.30 21.50 12.93
C THR A 262 8.68 20.12 13.17
N LEU A 263 7.41 20.08 13.60
CA LEU A 263 6.66 18.83 13.77
C LEU A 263 6.45 18.13 12.42
N LEU A 264 6.12 18.86 11.35
CA LEU A 264 6.00 18.30 10.00
C LEU A 264 7.34 17.71 9.54
N SER A 265 8.46 18.43 9.74
CA SER A 265 9.81 17.92 9.48
C SER A 265 10.11 16.61 10.22
N PHE A 266 9.74 16.56 11.50
CA PHE A 266 9.94 15.37 12.34
C PHE A 266 9.20 14.14 11.78
N PHE A 267 7.98 14.33 11.27
CA PHE A 267 7.16 13.26 10.69
C PHE A 267 7.36 13.03 9.19
N ASN A 268 8.15 13.85 8.50
CA ASN A 268 8.48 13.67 7.09
C ASN A 268 9.57 12.59 6.97
N VAL A 269 9.17 11.38 6.59
CA VAL A 269 10.03 10.20 6.52
C VAL A 269 9.97 9.56 5.15
N ASN A 270 11.10 9.01 4.71
CA ASN A 270 11.28 8.52 3.35
C ASN A 270 10.45 7.26 3.06
N LYS A 271 9.65 7.34 2.01
CA LYS A 271 8.75 6.26 1.54
C LYS A 271 9.42 5.35 0.50
N TYR A 272 10.39 5.87 -0.26
CA TYR A 272 10.97 5.22 -1.42
C TYR A 272 12.52 5.32 -1.38
N PRO A 273 13.23 4.27 -0.94
CA PRO A 273 12.72 3.05 -0.29
C PRO A 273 12.02 3.32 1.06
N PRO A 274 11.15 2.42 1.55
CA PRO A 274 10.46 2.63 2.81
C PRO A 274 11.47 2.54 3.96
N SER A 275 11.81 3.68 4.57
CA SER A 275 12.76 3.71 5.66
C SER A 275 12.29 2.93 6.88
N LEU A 276 13.21 2.49 7.74
CA LEU A 276 12.87 1.85 9.02
C LEU A 276 11.92 2.74 9.83
N LEU A 277 12.19 4.05 9.90
CA LEU A 277 11.35 5.00 10.63
C LEU A 277 9.97 5.16 10.00
N PHE A 278 9.89 5.20 8.67
CA PHE A 278 8.64 5.15 7.92
C PHE A 278 7.81 3.90 8.25
N LEU A 279 8.44 2.72 8.28
CA LEU A 279 7.78 1.47 8.64
C LEU A 279 7.32 1.45 10.11
N CYS A 280 8.11 2.00 11.04
CA CYS A 280 7.73 2.08 12.45
C CYS A 280 6.49 2.95 12.67
N ILE A 281 6.46 4.16 12.11
CA ILE A 281 5.35 5.10 12.33
C ILE A 281 4.07 4.71 11.58
N THR A 282 4.17 3.89 10.53
CA THR A 282 3.00 3.39 9.80
C THR A 282 2.49 2.05 10.34
N LEU A 283 3.37 1.09 10.66
CA LEU A 283 2.97 -0.23 11.18
C LEU A 283 2.65 -0.20 12.67
N GLY A 284 3.28 0.68 13.47
CA GLY A 284 2.99 0.82 14.90
C GLY A 284 1.50 1.06 15.19
N PRO A 285 0.90 2.14 14.65
CA PRO A 285 -0.53 2.39 14.76
C PRO A 285 -1.40 1.28 14.18
N ALA A 286 -0.96 0.63 13.10
CA ALA A 286 -1.68 -0.50 12.51
C ALA A 286 -1.81 -1.68 13.49
N LEU A 287 -0.73 -2.02 14.22
CA LEU A 287 -0.77 -3.06 15.25
C LEU A 287 -1.67 -2.67 16.43
N ILE A 288 -1.67 -1.40 16.83
CA ILE A 288 -2.59 -0.89 17.87
C ILE A 288 -4.04 -1.06 17.40
N VAL A 289 -4.38 -0.65 16.18
CA VAL A 289 -5.72 -0.81 15.61
C VAL A 289 -6.12 -2.29 15.58
N LEU A 290 -5.23 -3.19 15.15
CA LEU A 290 -5.49 -4.63 15.19
C LEU A 290 -5.75 -5.14 16.61
N SER A 291 -5.02 -4.66 17.61
CA SER A 291 -5.24 -5.01 19.02
C SER A 291 -6.60 -4.54 19.53
N LEU A 292 -6.95 -3.29 19.26
CA LEU A 292 -8.20 -2.67 19.71
C LEU A 292 -9.42 -3.30 19.02
N THR A 293 -9.25 -3.78 17.79
CA THR A 293 -10.33 -4.37 16.98
C THR A 293 -10.35 -5.90 16.98
N ASP A 294 -9.43 -6.57 17.67
CA ASP A 294 -9.34 -8.04 17.70
C ASP A 294 -10.60 -8.72 18.26
N SER A 295 -11.32 -8.04 19.15
CA SER A 295 -12.57 -8.53 19.73
C SER A 295 -13.76 -8.48 18.76
N ILE A 296 -13.62 -7.81 17.60
CA ILE A 296 -14.68 -7.70 16.60
C ILE A 296 -14.98 -9.08 16.03
N ASN A 297 -16.16 -9.58 16.37
CA ASN A 297 -16.71 -10.83 15.86
C ASN A 297 -17.82 -10.54 14.82
N ALA A 298 -18.41 -11.62 14.28
CA ALA A 298 -19.47 -11.51 13.28
C ALA A 298 -20.70 -10.72 13.75
N ALA A 299 -21.06 -10.79 15.04
CA ALA A 299 -22.18 -10.06 15.60
C ALA A 299 -21.91 -8.54 15.63
N ILE A 300 -20.74 -8.14 16.11
CA ILE A 300 -20.33 -6.72 16.12
C ILE A 300 -20.18 -6.17 14.71
N ALA A 301 -19.56 -6.95 13.81
CA ALA A 301 -19.35 -6.54 12.42
C ALA A 301 -20.66 -6.39 11.62
N SER A 302 -21.74 -7.06 12.03
CA SER A 302 -23.05 -6.95 11.38
C SER A 302 -23.95 -5.89 12.01
N SER A 303 -23.82 -5.62 13.32
CA SER A 303 -24.63 -4.61 14.02
C SER A 303 -24.11 -3.18 13.86
N ASN A 304 -22.80 -2.97 13.80
CA ASN A 304 -22.23 -1.63 13.62
C ASN A 304 -22.10 -1.28 12.12
N LYS A 305 -22.83 -0.25 11.68
CA LYS A 305 -22.87 0.19 10.27
C LYS A 305 -21.49 0.57 9.72
N LEU A 306 -20.69 1.32 10.47
CA LEU A 306 -19.36 1.76 10.03
C LEU A 306 -18.40 0.57 9.89
N VAL A 307 -18.37 -0.30 10.91
CA VAL A 307 -17.55 -1.53 10.87
C VAL A 307 -17.94 -2.41 9.68
N LYS A 308 -19.23 -2.54 9.41
CA LYS A 308 -19.75 -3.28 8.25
C LYS A 308 -19.26 -2.69 6.93
N ILE A 309 -19.33 -1.37 6.77
CA ILE A 309 -18.90 -0.67 5.55
C ILE A 309 -17.43 -0.94 5.26
N PHE A 310 -16.54 -0.69 6.22
CA PHE A 310 -15.12 -0.92 6.02
C PHE A 310 -14.79 -2.40 5.83
N ASN A 311 -15.44 -3.31 6.55
CA ASN A 311 -15.26 -4.75 6.33
C ASN A 311 -15.65 -5.22 4.92
N ILE A 312 -16.58 -4.53 4.25
CA ILE A 312 -16.93 -4.82 2.86
C ILE A 312 -15.77 -4.44 1.94
N TYR A 313 -15.23 -3.23 2.04
CA TYR A 313 -14.05 -2.84 1.25
C TYR A 313 -12.87 -3.78 1.47
N GLY A 314 -12.53 -4.05 2.74
CA GLY A 314 -11.41 -4.91 3.06
C GLY A 314 -11.60 -6.38 2.71
N SER A 315 -12.83 -6.81 2.37
CA SER A 315 -13.12 -8.16 1.89
C SER A 315 -12.75 -8.38 0.42
N VAL A 316 -12.71 -7.30 -0.36
CA VAL A 316 -12.47 -7.31 -1.80
C VAL A 316 -11.49 -6.19 -2.19
N PRO A 317 -10.33 -6.10 -1.53
CA PRO A 317 -9.42 -4.97 -1.65
C PRO A 317 -8.91 -4.78 -3.08
N PHE A 318 -8.53 -5.86 -3.76
CA PHE A 318 -7.99 -5.80 -5.11
C PHE A 318 -9.03 -5.41 -6.16
N PHE A 319 -10.27 -5.90 -6.03
CA PHE A 319 -11.40 -5.47 -6.84
C PHE A 319 -11.68 -3.96 -6.69
N TYR A 320 -11.73 -3.46 -5.45
CA TYR A 320 -11.85 -2.02 -5.19
C TYR A 320 -10.67 -1.23 -5.77
N TYR A 321 -9.45 -1.75 -5.59
CA TYR A 321 -8.24 -1.12 -6.09
C TYR A 321 -8.30 -0.85 -7.60
N ILE A 322 -8.70 -1.83 -8.40
CA ILE A 322 -8.80 -1.61 -9.85
C ILE A 322 -9.93 -0.62 -10.18
N LEU A 323 -11.11 -0.79 -9.58
CA LEU A 323 -12.28 0.02 -9.93
C LEU A 323 -12.16 1.50 -9.54
N HIS A 324 -11.53 1.82 -8.40
CA HIS A 324 -11.39 3.22 -8.00
C HIS A 324 -10.46 3.99 -8.93
N PHE A 325 -9.41 3.36 -9.46
CA PHE A 325 -8.57 3.96 -10.49
C PHE A 325 -9.36 4.25 -11.77
N TYR A 326 -10.12 3.27 -12.28
CA TYR A 326 -11.01 3.49 -13.43
C TYR A 326 -11.94 4.69 -13.19
N LEU A 327 -12.60 4.72 -12.03
CA LEU A 327 -13.59 5.76 -11.74
C LEU A 327 -12.95 7.14 -11.57
N ILE A 328 -11.83 7.24 -10.84
CA ILE A 328 -11.11 8.52 -10.67
C ILE A 328 -10.64 9.06 -12.01
N HIS A 329 -10.05 8.20 -12.85
CA HIS A 329 -9.54 8.63 -14.16
C HIS A 329 -10.67 9.05 -15.11
N LEU A 330 -11.82 8.37 -15.07
CA LEU A 330 -13.02 8.79 -15.81
C LEU A 330 -13.53 10.16 -15.33
N VAL A 331 -13.54 10.40 -14.01
CA VAL A 331 -13.92 11.71 -13.45
C VAL A 331 -12.92 12.78 -13.90
N ALA A 332 -11.60 12.49 -13.89
CA ALA A 332 -10.58 13.40 -14.38
C ALA A 332 -10.80 13.76 -15.86
N GLY A 333 -11.08 12.77 -16.71
CA GLY A 333 -11.44 12.98 -18.12
C GLY A 333 -12.69 13.84 -18.30
N VAL A 334 -13.78 13.56 -17.57
CA VAL A 334 -14.99 14.41 -17.61
C VAL A 334 -14.66 15.85 -17.25
N LEU A 335 -13.91 16.07 -16.16
CA LEU A 335 -13.55 17.41 -15.72
C LEU A 335 -12.65 18.12 -16.74
N TYR A 336 -11.70 17.40 -17.34
CA TYR A 336 -10.86 17.88 -18.44
C TYR A 336 -11.70 18.38 -19.62
N PHE A 337 -12.67 17.60 -20.12
CA PHE A 337 -13.53 18.06 -21.21
C PHE A 337 -14.45 19.22 -20.80
N THR A 338 -14.91 19.28 -19.55
CA THR A 338 -15.71 20.43 -19.09
C THR A 338 -14.92 21.73 -19.00
N ARG A 339 -13.59 21.68 -18.90
CA ARG A 339 -12.70 22.85 -18.99
C ARG A 339 -12.47 23.32 -20.43
N GLY A 340 -12.96 22.58 -21.43
CA GLY A 340 -12.93 22.97 -22.84
C GLY A 340 -11.82 22.32 -23.66
N HIS A 341 -11.03 21.42 -23.07
CA HIS A 341 -9.99 20.71 -23.81
C HIS A 341 -10.56 19.71 -24.82
N ALA A 342 -9.85 19.52 -25.93
CA ALA A 342 -10.12 18.46 -26.89
C ALA A 342 -9.27 17.21 -26.63
N TRP A 343 -9.74 16.05 -27.11
CA TRP A 343 -8.98 14.79 -27.04
C TRP A 343 -7.60 14.87 -27.74
N SER A 344 -7.47 15.74 -28.75
CA SER A 344 -6.25 15.92 -29.54
C SER A 344 -5.21 16.83 -28.88
N GLU A 345 -5.55 17.48 -27.76
CA GLU A 345 -4.59 18.31 -27.04
C GLU A 345 -3.55 17.41 -26.36
N PRO A 346 -2.24 17.71 -26.50
CA PRO A 346 -1.23 16.97 -25.79
C PRO A 346 -1.40 17.20 -24.28
N ASP A 347 -1.26 16.15 -23.48
CA ASP A 347 -1.16 16.31 -22.04
C ASP A 347 0.13 17.08 -21.71
N ILE A 348 0.02 18.16 -20.94
CA ILE A 348 1.14 19.07 -20.67
C ILE A 348 1.46 19.02 -19.18
N ILE A 349 2.21 18.00 -18.76
CA ILE A 349 2.89 18.01 -17.46
C ILE A 349 4.39 18.12 -17.74
N PRO A 350 5.02 19.31 -17.63
CA PRO A 350 6.44 19.48 -17.86
C PRO A 350 7.27 18.54 -16.97
N ASN A 351 8.03 17.63 -17.59
CA ASN A 351 8.82 16.60 -16.89
C ASN A 351 8.01 15.68 -15.97
N GLY A 352 6.69 15.66 -16.09
CA GLY A 352 5.81 14.78 -15.32
C GLY A 352 5.49 13.47 -16.04
N PRO A 353 4.76 12.57 -15.38
CA PRO A 353 4.33 11.33 -16.00
C PRO A 353 3.34 11.60 -17.16
N PRO A 354 3.35 10.79 -18.24
CA PRO A 354 2.48 10.98 -19.40
C PRO A 354 1.08 10.44 -19.11
N PHE A 355 0.39 11.05 -18.16
CA PHE A 355 -0.94 10.67 -17.71
C PHE A 355 -1.99 11.51 -18.43
N ALA A 356 -2.94 10.84 -19.07
CA ALA A 356 -4.01 11.49 -19.82
C ALA A 356 -4.90 12.39 -18.95
N PHE A 357 -5.50 13.39 -19.60
CA PHE A 357 -6.50 14.30 -19.05
C PHE A 357 -5.98 15.19 -17.91
N MET A 358 -4.69 15.50 -17.95
CA MET A 358 -4.05 16.37 -16.98
C MET A 358 -3.24 17.46 -17.66
N VAL A 359 -3.37 18.67 -17.10
CA VAL A 359 -2.63 19.86 -17.55
C VAL A 359 -2.02 20.51 -16.33
N SER A 360 -0.72 20.81 -16.42
CA SER A 360 0.04 21.46 -15.36
C SER A 360 -0.61 22.79 -14.95
N GLY A 361 -0.85 22.95 -13.65
CA GLY A 361 -1.45 24.15 -13.07
C GLY A 361 -2.97 24.22 -13.20
N GLU A 362 -3.60 23.22 -13.83
CA GLU A 362 -5.04 23.10 -13.91
C GLU A 362 -5.59 22.00 -13.00
N GLY A 363 -6.75 22.26 -12.42
CA GLY A 363 -7.42 21.30 -11.54
C GLY A 363 -8.27 22.01 -10.52
N TYR A 364 -8.41 21.41 -9.35
CA TYR A 364 -9.31 21.88 -8.32
C TYR A 364 -8.65 21.93 -6.95
N SER A 365 -9.24 22.73 -6.07
CA SER A 365 -8.79 22.84 -4.69
C SER A 365 -8.96 21.52 -3.93
N LEU A 366 -8.20 21.39 -2.84
CA LEU A 366 -8.26 20.23 -1.96
C LEU A 366 -9.67 19.92 -1.44
N GLY A 367 -10.53 20.94 -1.27
CA GLY A 367 -11.94 20.75 -0.90
C GLY A 367 -12.75 19.98 -1.96
N ILE A 368 -12.51 20.26 -3.24
CA ILE A 368 -13.14 19.53 -4.35
C ILE A 368 -12.54 18.13 -4.47
N VAL A 369 -11.22 17.98 -4.27
CA VAL A 369 -10.57 16.66 -4.20
C VAL A 369 -11.25 15.77 -3.16
N TYR A 370 -11.52 16.30 -1.95
CA TYR A 370 -12.23 15.56 -0.91
C TYR A 370 -13.66 15.20 -1.30
N LEU A 371 -14.38 16.11 -1.96
CA LEU A 371 -15.73 15.84 -2.45
C LEU A 371 -15.72 14.69 -3.47
N VAL A 372 -14.84 14.76 -4.49
CA VAL A 372 -14.69 13.71 -5.49
C VAL A 372 -14.31 12.39 -4.84
N TRP A 373 -13.36 12.39 -3.92
CA TRP A 373 -12.94 11.20 -3.17
C TRP A 373 -14.11 10.55 -2.42
N ILE A 374 -14.91 11.33 -1.69
CA ILE A 374 -16.09 10.82 -0.98
C ILE A 374 -17.10 10.21 -1.95
N LEU A 375 -17.36 10.87 -3.09
CA LEU A 375 -18.29 10.38 -4.11
C LEU A 375 -17.80 9.08 -4.76
N VAL A 376 -16.50 8.98 -5.07
CA VAL A 376 -15.86 7.77 -5.57
C VAL A 376 -16.01 6.62 -4.56
N VAL A 377 -15.70 6.86 -3.30
CA VAL A 377 -15.87 5.85 -2.25
C VAL A 377 -17.33 5.42 -2.16
N ILE A 378 -18.28 6.34 -2.00
CA ILE A 378 -19.71 6.00 -1.85
C ILE A 378 -20.24 5.22 -3.04
N SER A 379 -19.90 5.61 -4.26
CA SER A 379 -20.39 4.98 -5.50
C SER A 379 -19.87 3.55 -5.69
N LEU A 380 -18.67 3.23 -5.20
CA LEU A 380 -18.09 1.88 -5.31
C LEU A 380 -18.59 0.90 -4.24
N TYR A 381 -19.13 1.39 -3.13
CA TYR A 381 -19.69 0.55 -2.07
C TYR A 381 -20.65 -0.56 -2.55
N PRO A 382 -21.71 -0.28 -3.34
CA PRO A 382 -22.64 -1.30 -3.80
C PRO A 382 -21.95 -2.39 -4.64
N LEU A 383 -20.98 -2.03 -5.48
CA LEU A 383 -20.21 -2.98 -6.29
C LEU A 383 -19.33 -3.87 -5.41
N CYS A 384 -18.63 -3.29 -4.43
CA CYS A 384 -17.82 -4.06 -3.48
C CYS A 384 -18.69 -4.99 -2.62
N LYS A 385 -19.87 -4.54 -2.20
CA LYS A 385 -20.82 -5.38 -1.46
C LYS A 385 -21.29 -6.55 -2.30
N TRP A 386 -21.72 -6.29 -3.54
CA TRP A 386 -22.13 -7.33 -4.47
C TRP A 386 -21.03 -8.36 -4.69
N PHE A 387 -19.81 -7.91 -4.99
CA PHE A 387 -18.69 -8.82 -5.25
C PHE A 387 -18.27 -9.60 -3.99
N SER A 388 -18.34 -8.98 -2.82
CA SER A 388 -18.11 -9.65 -1.53
C SER A 388 -19.10 -10.80 -1.30
N GLU A 389 -20.38 -10.58 -1.58
CA GLU A 389 -21.42 -11.60 -1.47
C GLU A 389 -21.31 -12.66 -2.58
N TYR A 390 -20.86 -12.27 -3.78
CA TYR A 390 -20.60 -13.18 -4.89
C TYR A 390 -19.48 -14.16 -4.54
N ARG A 391 -18.36 -13.68 -3.99
CA ARG A 391 -17.23 -14.53 -3.54
C ARG A 391 -17.58 -15.51 -2.43
N LYS A 392 -18.59 -15.20 -1.60
CA LYS A 392 -19.06 -16.12 -0.55
C LYS A 392 -19.91 -17.25 -1.12
N ARG A 393 -20.60 -17.00 -2.22
CA ARG A 393 -21.53 -17.94 -2.86
C ARG A 393 -20.89 -18.82 -3.93
N ASN A 394 -19.69 -18.46 -4.39
CA ASN A 394 -19.03 -19.10 -5.53
C ASN A 394 -17.59 -19.50 -5.19
N SER A 395 -17.12 -20.60 -5.78
CA SER A 395 -15.78 -21.18 -5.52
C SER A 395 -14.92 -21.30 -6.79
N TYR A 396 -15.16 -20.46 -7.81
CA TYR A 396 -14.39 -20.48 -9.06
C TYR A 396 -12.91 -20.17 -8.83
N TRP A 397 -12.04 -20.81 -9.62
CA TRP A 397 -10.58 -20.70 -9.49
C TRP A 397 -10.06 -19.26 -9.60
N TRP A 398 -10.67 -18.43 -10.45
CA TRP A 398 -10.26 -17.06 -10.70
C TRP A 398 -10.57 -16.11 -9.53
N LEU A 399 -11.49 -16.46 -8.63
CA LEU A 399 -11.81 -15.66 -7.43
C LEU A 399 -10.68 -15.61 -6.40
N GLY A 400 -9.66 -16.46 -6.55
CA GLY A 400 -8.42 -16.38 -5.78
C GLY A 400 -7.44 -15.32 -6.31
N TYR A 401 -7.67 -14.85 -7.55
CA TYR A 401 -6.82 -13.90 -8.28
C TYR A 401 -7.43 -12.50 -8.36
N VAL A 402 -8.66 -12.33 -7.83
CA VAL A 402 -9.40 -11.07 -7.71
C VAL A 402 -9.82 -10.88 -6.25
#